data_AF-A0A3Q3JPV0-F1
#
_entry.id   AF-A0A3Q3JPV0-F1
#
_cell.length_a   1.000
_cell.length_b   1.000
_cell.length_c   1.000
_cell.angle_alpha   90.00
_cell.angle_beta   90.00
_cell.angle_gamma   90.00
#
_symmetry.space_group_name_H-M   'P 1'
#
loop_
_entity.id
_entity.type
_entity.pdbx_description
1 polymer ?
#
loop_
_entity_poly.entity_id
_entity_poly.type
_entity_poly.pdbx_seq_one_letter_code
_entity_poly.pdbx_strand_id
1 'polypeptide(L)'
;MAYYRQGQEPKREQFRRYLEKAGVVDSLTSVLVALYEHPERPSNALEYVKQHLGASGQMCPDTEALQQEVSDLRQKCARLAQENKDLKTKLQHYEPVSENGATAD
;
A
#
# COMPACT_ATOMS: atom_id res chain seq x y z
N MET A 1 39.94 -29.05 -20.62
CA MET A 1 39.24 -29.51 -19.40
C MET A 1 38.07 -28.56 -19.10
N ALA A 2 37.01 -28.58 -19.93
CA ALA A 2 35.88 -27.65 -19.88
C ALA A 2 34.56 -28.33 -19.49
N TYR A 3 34.62 -29.41 -18.71
CA TYR A 3 33.45 -30.24 -18.39
C TYR A 3 32.80 -29.92 -17.03
N TYR A 4 33.39 -29.04 -16.21
CA TYR A 4 32.80 -28.63 -14.92
C TYR A 4 31.70 -27.56 -15.03
N ARG A 5 31.54 -26.89 -16.19
CA ARG A 5 30.54 -25.84 -16.36
C ARG A 5 29.15 -26.42 -16.73
N GLN A 6 29.11 -27.44 -17.58
CA GLN A 6 27.88 -27.94 -18.22
C GLN A 6 26.86 -28.57 -17.25
N GLY A 7 27.31 -29.20 -16.15
CA GLY A 7 26.43 -29.78 -15.13
C GLY A 7 25.95 -28.79 -14.04
N GLN A 8 26.59 -27.63 -13.92
CA GLN A 8 26.17 -26.56 -12.98
C GLN A 8 25.25 -25.53 -13.62
N GLU A 9 25.32 -25.36 -14.94
CA GLU A 9 24.44 -24.46 -15.70
C GLU A 9 22.94 -24.72 -15.43
N PRO A 10 22.41 -25.96 -15.41
CA PRO A 10 21.00 -26.18 -15.11
C PRO A 10 20.61 -25.78 -13.68
N LYS A 11 21.49 -26.00 -12.70
CA LYS A 11 21.23 -25.61 -11.30
C LYS A 11 21.31 -24.09 -11.12
N ARG A 12 22.28 -23.43 -11.76
CA ARG A 12 22.42 -21.96 -11.74
C ARG A 12 21.24 -21.28 -12.44
N GLU A 13 20.81 -21.83 -13.57
CA GLU A 13 19.67 -21.31 -14.32
C GLU A 13 18.37 -21.49 -13.50
N GLN A 14 18.13 -22.66 -12.91
CA GLN A 14 17.00 -22.86 -12.00
C GLN A 14 17.01 -21.87 -10.83
N PHE A 15 18.17 -21.61 -10.23
CA PHE A 15 18.28 -20.62 -9.15
C PHE A 15 18.00 -19.20 -9.64
N ARG A 16 18.51 -18.81 -10.83
CA ARG A 16 18.18 -17.52 -11.45
C ARG A 16 16.69 -17.39 -11.67
N ARG A 17 16.05 -18.40 -12.29
CA ARG A 17 14.60 -18.43 -12.53
C ARG A 17 13.79 -18.35 -11.25
N TYR A 18 14.26 -18.98 -10.17
CA TYR A 18 13.64 -18.86 -8.86
C TYR A 18 13.69 -17.42 -8.35
N LEU A 19 14.84 -16.75 -8.43
CA LEU A 19 14.99 -15.35 -8.00
C LEU A 19 14.17 -14.38 -8.85
N GLU A 20 14.12 -14.60 -10.17
CA GLU A 20 13.27 -13.84 -11.10
C GLU A 20 11.79 -14.04 -10.76
N LYS A 21 11.33 -15.29 -10.62
CA LYS A 21 9.93 -15.61 -10.31
C LYS A 21 9.51 -15.09 -8.93
N ALA A 22 10.43 -15.06 -7.96
CA ALA A 22 10.20 -14.52 -6.63
C ALA A 22 10.30 -12.98 -6.56
N GLY A 23 10.63 -12.28 -7.66
CA GLY A 23 10.73 -10.82 -7.71
C GLY A 23 11.95 -10.24 -6.98
N VAL A 24 12.93 -11.08 -6.61
CA VAL A 24 14.14 -10.64 -5.90
C VAL A 24 15.00 -9.77 -6.82
N VAL A 25 15.08 -10.12 -8.10
CA VAL A 25 15.85 -9.38 -9.10
C VAL A 25 15.25 -7.99 -9.32
N ASP A 26 13.93 -7.90 -9.45
CA ASP A 26 13.21 -6.63 -9.62
C ASP A 26 13.36 -5.73 -8.39
N SER A 27 13.24 -6.30 -7.19
CA SER A 27 13.42 -5.57 -5.93
C SER A 27 14.85 -5.00 -5.79
N LEU A 28 15.87 -5.82 -6.07
CA LEU A 28 17.26 -5.39 -6.07
C LEU A 28 17.51 -4.29 -7.10
N THR A 29 16.93 -4.43 -8.30
CA THR A 29 17.07 -3.45 -9.38
C THR A 29 16.43 -2.12 -8.99
N SER A 30 15.22 -2.15 -8.41
CA SER A 30 14.51 -0.94 -7.96
C SER A 30 15.30 -0.16 -6.90
N VAL A 31 15.87 -0.84 -5.90
CA VAL A 31 16.70 -0.17 -4.87
C VAL A 31 17.96 0.46 -5.49
N LEU A 32 18.60 -0.21 -6.44
CA LEU A 32 19.77 0.32 -7.12
C LEU A 32 19.44 1.52 -8.02
N VAL A 33 18.28 1.51 -8.69
CA VAL A 33 17.78 2.67 -9.46
C VAL A 33 17.50 3.84 -8.51
N ALA A 34 16.79 3.61 -7.40
CA ALA A 34 16.53 4.64 -6.40
C ALA A 34 17.82 5.24 -5.83
N LEU A 35 18.84 4.42 -5.60
CA LEU A 35 20.17 4.89 -5.17
C LEU A 35 20.88 5.72 -6.25
N TYR A 36 20.71 5.35 -7.53
CA TYR A 36 21.30 6.08 -8.65
C TYR A 36 20.62 7.44 -8.88
N GLU A 37 19.30 7.49 -8.74
CA GLU A 37 18.47 8.70 -8.92
C GLU A 37 18.54 9.63 -7.70
N HIS A 38 19.05 9.16 -6.56
CA HIS A 38 19.12 9.95 -5.33
C HIS A 38 19.97 11.22 -5.55
N PRO A 39 19.41 12.43 -5.35
CA PRO A 39 20.06 13.69 -5.73
C PRO A 39 21.34 13.97 -4.93
N GLU A 40 21.38 13.54 -3.67
CA GLU A 40 22.58 13.54 -2.83
C GLU A 40 23.09 12.11 -2.70
N ARG A 41 24.27 11.81 -3.27
CA ARG A 41 24.85 10.45 -3.10
C ARG A 41 25.04 10.18 -1.61
N PRO A 42 24.35 9.19 -1.03
CA PRO A 42 24.51 8.90 0.39
C PRO A 42 25.98 8.56 0.66
N SER A 43 26.53 9.12 1.73
CA SER A 43 27.90 8.89 2.17
C SER A 43 28.19 7.40 2.42
N ASN A 44 27.16 6.62 2.75
CA ASN A 44 27.21 5.17 2.88
C ASN A 44 26.13 4.49 2.04
N ALA A 45 26.46 4.16 0.78
CA ALA A 45 25.58 3.46 -0.14
C ALA A 45 25.15 2.07 0.36
N LEU A 46 26.01 1.37 1.12
CA LEU A 46 25.69 0.04 1.63
C LEU A 46 24.56 0.09 2.67
N GLU A 47 24.60 1.08 3.57
CA GLU A 47 23.54 1.28 4.56
C GLU A 47 22.21 1.67 3.90
N TYR A 48 22.26 2.51 2.87
CA TYR A 48 21.08 2.85 2.07
C TYR A 48 20.41 1.59 1.49
N VAL A 49 21.20 0.72 0.85
CA VAL A 49 20.72 -0.53 0.25
C VAL A 49 20.11 -1.44 1.30
N LYS A 50 20.74 -1.63 2.46
CA LYS A 50 20.19 -2.46 3.55
C LYS A 50 18.84 -1.96 4.05
N GLN A 51 18.71 -0.66 4.27
CA GLN A 51 17.47 -0.05 4.76
C GLN A 51 16.35 -0.20 3.73
N HIS A 52 16.64 0.09 2.46
CA HIS A 52 15.63 0.05 1.40
C HIS A 52 15.21 -1.38 1.03
N LEU A 53 16.12 -2.37 1.08
CA LEU A 53 15.74 -3.77 0.95
C LEU A 53 14.91 -4.27 2.15
N GLY A 54 15.21 -3.83 3.37
CA GLY A 54 14.43 -4.17 4.56
C GLY A 54 13.01 -3.59 4.52
N ALA A 55 12.87 -2.36 4.01
CA ALA A 55 11.57 -1.70 3.82
C ALA A 55 10.78 -2.27 2.62
N SER A 56 11.47 -2.81 1.62
CA SER A 56 10.82 -3.46 0.45
C SER A 56 9.99 -4.70 0.83
N GLY A 57 10.24 -5.29 2.01
CA GLY A 57 9.42 -6.37 2.56
C GLY A 57 8.00 -5.95 2.99
N GLN A 58 7.70 -4.65 3.00
CA GLN A 58 6.36 -4.10 3.31
C GLN A 58 5.54 -3.76 2.06
N MET A 59 6.06 -3.95 0.85
CA MET A 59 5.29 -3.83 -0.39
C MET A 59 4.79 -5.21 -0.83
N CYS A 60 4.15 -5.93 0.09
CA CYS A 60 3.42 -7.16 -0.25
C CYS A 60 2.12 -6.79 -1.00
N PRO A 61 1.52 -7.69 -1.78
CA PRO A 61 0.18 -7.49 -2.35
C PRO A 61 -0.87 -7.15 -1.28
N ASP A 62 -0.63 -7.56 -0.03
CA ASP A 62 -1.43 -7.17 1.13
C ASP A 62 -1.45 -5.65 1.34
N THR A 63 -0.39 -4.93 1.01
CA THR A 63 -0.29 -3.48 1.18
C THR A 63 -1.13 -2.74 0.16
N GLU A 64 -1.18 -3.21 -1.09
CA GLU A 64 -2.08 -2.68 -2.11
C GLU A 64 -3.55 -2.99 -1.77
N ALA A 65 -3.84 -4.22 -1.32
CA ALA A 65 -5.18 -4.59 -0.85
C ALA A 65 -5.63 -3.74 0.34
N LEU A 66 -4.74 -3.53 1.32
CA LEU A 66 -5.00 -2.66 2.48
C LEU A 66 -5.17 -1.19 2.07
N GLN A 67 -4.40 -0.69 1.09
CA GLN A 67 -4.59 0.66 0.58
C GLN A 67 -5.94 0.83 -0.11
N GLN A 68 -6.35 -0.16 -0.91
CA GLN A 68 -7.68 -0.16 -1.53
C GLN A 68 -8.79 -0.20 -0.47
N GLU A 69 -8.67 -1.06 0.54
CA GLU A 69 -9.64 -1.13 1.64
C GLU A 69 -9.74 0.18 2.42
N VAL A 70 -8.60 0.83 2.71
CA VAL A 70 -8.57 2.14 3.36
C VAL A 70 -9.25 3.20 2.51
N SER A 71 -9.05 3.19 1.18
CA SER A 71 -9.72 4.10 0.26
C SER A 71 -11.24 3.88 0.26
N ASP A 72 -11.67 2.63 0.14
CA ASP A 72 -13.09 2.24 0.10
C ASP A 72 -13.80 2.61 1.42
N LEU A 73 -13.17 2.34 2.56
CA LEU A 73 -13.68 2.71 3.89
C LEU A 73 -13.80 4.23 4.05
N ARG A 74 -12.80 5.00 3.58
CA ARG A 74 -12.86 6.47 3.62
C ARG A 74 -14.00 7.01 2.77
N GLN A 75 -14.22 6.46 1.57
CA GLN A 75 -15.34 6.84 0.72
C GLN A 75 -16.68 6.51 1.37
N LYS A 76 -16.81 5.33 1.99
CA LYS A 76 -18.02 4.92 2.71
C LYS A 76 -18.31 5.83 3.91
N CYS A 77 -17.28 6.18 4.69
CA CYS A 77 -17.39 7.12 5.80
C CYS A 77 -17.84 8.51 5.32
N ALA A 78 -17.27 9.02 4.23
CA ALA A 78 -17.67 10.31 3.66
C ALA A 78 -19.14 10.31 3.23
N ARG A 79 -19.60 9.25 2.56
CA ARG A 79 -21.01 9.10 2.15
C ARG A 79 -21.94 9.04 3.37
N LEU A 80 -21.62 8.21 4.36
CA LEU A 80 -22.44 8.08 5.57
C LEU A 80 -22.47 9.37 6.40
N ALA A 81 -21.37 10.13 6.43
CA ALA A 81 -21.32 11.43 7.07
C ALA A 81 -22.23 12.45 6.36
N GLN A 82 -22.23 12.44 5.02
CA GLN A 82 -23.12 13.29 4.23
C GLN A 82 -24.58 12.91 4.43
N GLU A 83 -24.93 11.62 4.36
CA GLU A 83 -26.29 11.15 4.62
C GLU A 83 -26.75 11.51 6.04
N ASN A 84 -25.89 11.33 7.06
CA ASN A 84 -26.22 11.75 8.42
C ASN A 84 -26.47 13.25 8.52
N LYS A 85 -25.70 14.08 7.82
CA LYS A 85 -25.89 15.53 7.79
C LYS A 85 -27.24 15.88 7.14
N ASP A 86 -27.57 15.24 6.02
CA ASP A 86 -28.82 15.48 5.30
C ASP A 86 -30.03 15.02 6.11
N LEU A 87 -29.94 13.85 6.76
CA LEU A 87 -30.98 13.33 7.65
C LEU A 87 -31.17 14.19 8.89
N LYS A 88 -30.09 14.66 9.53
CA LYS A 88 -30.18 15.60 10.66
C LYS A 88 -30.83 16.92 10.24
N THR A 89 -30.49 17.43 9.06
CA THR A 89 -31.10 18.66 8.53
C THR A 89 -32.60 18.46 8.27
N LYS A 90 -32.99 17.31 7.71
CA LYS A 90 -34.40 16.95 7.53
C LYS A 90 -35.12 16.82 8.87
N LEU A 91 -34.55 16.13 9.85
CA LEU A 91 -35.12 16.00 11.20
C LEU A 91 -35.33 17.36 11.86
N GLN A 92 -34.34 18.26 11.79
CA GLN A 92 -34.46 19.63 12.29
C GLN A 92 -35.58 20.43 11.60
N HIS A 93 -35.94 20.09 10.36
CA HIS A 93 -37.06 20.70 9.65
C HIS A 93 -38.42 20.12 10.07
N TYR A 94 -38.46 18.90 10.62
CA TYR A 94 -39.68 18.24 11.09
C TYR A 94 -39.90 18.39 12.62
N GLU A 95 -38.85 18.68 13.40
CA GLU A 95 -38.95 18.94 14.85
C GLU A 95 -39.46 20.34 15.29
N PRO A 96 -39.62 21.41 14.48
CA PRO A 96 -40.13 22.69 15.00
C PRO A 96 -41.66 22.69 15.20
N VAL A 97 -42.36 21.55 15.02
CA VAL A 97 -43.84 21.47 15.04
C VAL A 97 -44.41 20.50 16.08
N SER A 98 -43.60 19.79 16.88
CA SER A 98 -44.13 18.81 17.85
C SER A 98 -44.14 19.26 19.32
N GLU A 99 -43.76 20.50 19.64
CA GLU A 99 -43.71 20.99 21.04
C GLU A 99 -44.70 22.12 21.37
N ASN A 100 -45.76 22.33 20.55
CA ASN A 100 -46.76 23.38 20.80
C ASN A 100 -48.21 22.88 20.82
N GLY A 101 -48.47 21.65 21.28
CA GLY A 101 -49.81 21.08 21.21
C GLY A 101 -50.18 20.06 22.29
N ALA A 102 -49.93 20.36 23.56
CA ALA A 102 -50.64 19.69 24.67
C ALA A 102 -50.47 20.43 26.01
N THR A 103 -50.90 21.70 26.07
CA THR A 103 -51.38 22.29 27.33
C THR A 103 -52.72 22.96 27.06
N ALA A 104 -53.80 22.25 27.38
CA ALA A 104 -55.15 22.77 27.62
C ALA A 104 -55.61 21.97 28.84
N ASP A 105 -55.56 22.58 30.02
CA ASP A 105 -56.72 23.14 30.75
C ASP A 105 -57.79 22.08 31.04
#